data_AF-A0A841VTS1-F1
#
_entry.id   AF-A0A841VTS1-F1
#
_cell.length_a   1.000
_cell.length_b   1.000
_cell.length_c   1.000
_cell.angle_alpha   90.00
_cell.angle_beta   90.00
_cell.angle_gamma   90.00
#
_symmetry.space_group_name_H-M   'P 1'
#
loop_
_entity.id
_entity.type
_entity.pdbx_description
1 polymer ?
#
loop_
_entity_poly.entity_id
_entity_poly.type
_entity_poly.pdbx_seq_one_letter_code
_entity_poly.pdbx_strand_id
1 'polypeptide(L)' 'ISFSKLLIELNQTQEISISTSELITALEGLEKNSLIESSKDPTTKEISFTLQPVIKKYITTDPMGLVHTSDASPTLAIAS' A
#
# COMPACT_ATOMS: atom_id res chain seq x y z
N ILE A 1 12.04 5.79 -17.63
CA ILE A 1 12.59 4.78 -16.69
C ILE A 1 11.79 3.49 -16.88
N SER A 2 12.37 2.29 -16.84
CA SER A 2 11.58 1.05 -17.01
C SER A 2 10.93 0.63 -15.68
N PHE A 3 9.75 0.01 -15.75
CA PHE A 3 9.07 -0.50 -14.56
C PHE A 3 9.93 -1.50 -13.78
N SER A 4 10.67 -2.37 -14.48
CA SER A 4 11.61 -3.32 -13.86
C SER A 4 12.70 -2.62 -13.04
N LYS A 5 13.22 -1.48 -13.52
CA LYS A 5 14.23 -0.71 -12.81
C LYS A 5 13.63 -0.09 -11.53
N LEU A 6 12.42 0.46 -11.63
CA LEU A 6 11.70 0.99 -10.47
C LEU A 6 11.45 -0.08 -9.41
N LEU A 7 11.04 -1.29 -9.83
CA LEU A 7 10.78 -2.39 -8.89
C LEU A 7 12.07 -2.88 -8.21
N ILE A 8 13.18 -2.96 -8.96
CA ILE A 8 14.49 -3.31 -8.40
C ILE A 8 14.93 -2.25 -7.37
N GLU A 9 14.82 -0.96 -7.70
CA GLU A 9 15.17 0.14 -6.80
C GLU A 9 14.27 0.14 -5.55
N LEU A 10 12.97 -0.15 -5.69
CA LEU A 10 12.05 -0.29 -4.56
C LEU A 10 12.45 -1.44 -3.63
N ASN A 11 12.70 -2.62 -4.18
CA ASN A 11 13.13 -3.80 -3.44
C ASN A 11 14.44 -3.53 -2.68
N GLN A 12 15.38 -2.82 -3.31
CA GLN A 12 16.64 -2.42 -2.66
C GLN A 12 16.44 -1.39 -1.54
N THR A 13 15.62 -0.37 -1.78
CA THR A 13 15.43 0.74 -0.82
C THR A 13 14.67 0.30 0.43
N GLN A 14 13.74 -0.64 0.28
CA GLN A 14 12.88 -1.12 1.37
C GLN A 14 13.36 -2.45 1.95
N GLU A 15 14.48 -3.01 1.47
CA GLU A 15 14.97 -4.35 1.84
C GLU A 15 13.90 -5.45 1.71
N ILE A 16 13.01 -5.32 0.71
CA ILE A 16 11.95 -6.30 0.41
C ILE A 16 12.25 -7.04 -0.89
N SER A 17 11.56 -8.17 -1.10
CA SER A 17 11.62 -8.93 -2.34
C SER A 17 10.22 -9.15 -2.90
N ILE A 18 9.71 -8.17 -3.64
CA ILE A 18 8.44 -8.27 -4.36
C ILE A 18 8.67 -8.52 -5.84
N SER A 19 7.98 -9.53 -6.39
CA SER A 19 7.88 -9.75 -7.82
C SER A 19 6.83 -8.84 -8.47
N THR A 20 6.94 -8.64 -9.78
CA THR A 20 5.93 -7.88 -10.56
C THR A 20 4.53 -8.46 -10.39
N SER A 21 4.38 -9.79 -10.40
CA SER A 21 3.09 -10.45 -10.21
C SER A 21 2.50 -10.19 -8.84
N GLU A 22 3.31 -10.28 -7.77
CA GLU A 22 2.83 -10.01 -6.42
C GLU A 22 2.37 -8.56 -6.26
N LEU A 23 3.11 -7.61 -6.82
CA LEU A 23 2.73 -6.20 -6.81
C LEU A 23 1.38 -5.98 -7.53
N ILE A 24 1.21 -6.57 -8.71
CA ILE A 24 -0.05 -6.47 -9.47
C ILE A 24 -1.20 -7.11 -8.71
N THR A 25 -1.02 -8.33 -8.20
CA THR A 25 -2.06 -9.03 -7.42
C THR A 25 -2.43 -8.26 -6.14
N ALA A 26 -1.46 -7.63 -5.48
CA ALA A 26 -1.72 -6.78 -4.32
C ALA A 26 -2.58 -5.56 -4.71
N LEU A 27 -2.24 -4.86 -5.79
CA LEU A 27 -3.02 -3.72 -6.29
C LEU A 27 -4.45 -4.12 -6.66
N GLU A 28 -4.64 -5.23 -7.37
CA GLU A 28 -5.97 -5.77 -7.68
C GLU A 28 -6.77 -6.13 -6.42
N GLY A 29 -6.09 -6.67 -5.40
CA GLY A 29 -6.69 -6.95 -4.11
C GLY A 29 -7.17 -5.68 -3.40
N LEU A 30 -6.35 -4.62 -3.39
CA LEU A 30 -6.72 -3.33 -2.83
C LEU A 30 -7.91 -2.70 -3.57
N GLU A 31 -7.95 -2.80 -4.89
CA GLU A 31 -9.06 -2.29 -5.71
C GLU A 31 -10.36 -3.06 -5.44
N LYS A 32 -10.32 -4.40 -5.42
CA LYS A 32 -11.48 -5.26 -5.09
C LYS A 32 -12.08 -4.96 -3.73
N ASN A 33 -11.24 -4.60 -2.76
CA ASN A 33 -11.67 -4.24 -1.41
C ASN A 33 -12.04 -2.76 -1.26
N SER A 34 -12.08 -1.98 -2.36
CA SER A 34 -12.38 -0.54 -2.31
C SER A 34 -11.44 0.22 -1.36
N LEU A 35 -10.17 -0.17 -1.31
CA LEU A 35 -9.15 0.51 -0.48
C LEU A 35 -8.42 1.60 -1.26
N ILE A 36 -8.24 1.35 -2.55
CA ILE A 36 -7.75 2.31 -3.53
C ILE A 36 -8.82 2.60 -4.57
N GLU A 37 -8.68 3.73 -5.26
CA GLU A 37 -9.45 4.11 -6.43
C GLU A 37 -8.50 4.43 -7.58
N SER A 38 -8.94 4.14 -8.79
CA SER A 38 -8.21 4.44 -10.02
C SER A 38 -8.81 5.67 -10.71
N SER A 39 -7.95 6.58 -11.15
CA SER A 39 -8.32 7.71 -11.99
C SER A 39 -7.56 7.62 -13.31
N LYS A 40 -8.27 7.81 -14.41
CA LYS A 40 -7.68 7.77 -15.75
C LYS A 40 -7.60 9.18 -16.30
N ASP A 41 -6.40 9.59 -16.68
CA ASP A 41 -6.22 10.86 -17.36
C ASP A 41 -6.88 10.79 -18.76
N PRO A 42 -7.79 11.71 -19.11
CA PRO A 42 -8.51 11.65 -20.38
C PRO A 42 -7.60 11.91 -21.59
N THR A 43 -6.46 12.58 -21.39
CA THR A 43 -5.52 13.01 -22.43
C THR A 43 -4.39 12.00 -22.62
N THR A 44 -3.64 11.68 -21.57
CA THR A 44 -2.49 10.76 -21.61
C THR A 44 -2.92 9.30 -21.55
N LYS A 45 -4.18 9.03 -21.13
CA LYS A 45 -4.73 7.69 -20.86
C LYS A 45 -4.02 6.95 -19.73
N GLU A 46 -3.13 7.62 -19.00
CA GLU A 46 -2.45 7.07 -17.83
C GLU A 46 -3.44 6.79 -16.71
N ILE A 47 -3.18 5.73 -15.95
CA ILE A 47 -3.99 5.33 -14.79
C ILE A 47 -3.17 5.66 -13.54
N SER A 48 -3.76 6.46 -12.67
CA SER A 48 -3.24 6.75 -11.34
C SER A 48 -4.07 6.02 -10.29
N PHE A 49 -3.43 5.55 -9.23
CA PHE A 49 -4.10 4.93 -8.09
C PHE A 49 -3.90 5.80 -6.87
N THR A 50 -4.96 5.98 -6.08
CA THR A 50 -4.90 6.69 -4.80
C THR A 50 -5.71 5.95 -3.74
N LEU A 51 -5.40 6.17 -2.46
CA LEU A 51 -6.23 5.69 -1.36
C LEU A 51 -7.57 6.43 -1.35
N GLN A 52 -8.65 5.73 -1.00
CA GLN A 52 -9.93 6.38 -0.76
C GLN A 52 -9.85 7.30 0.47
N PRO A 53 -10.59 8.43 0.50
CA PRO A 53 -10.51 9.42 1.59
C PRO A 53 -10.70 8.83 3.00
N VAL A 54 -11.62 7.88 3.16
CA VAL A 54 -11.89 7.22 4.45
C VAL A 54 -10.70 6.38 4.90
N ILE A 55 -10.08 5.63 3.98
CA ILE A 55 -8.89 4.82 4.25
C ILE A 55 -7.69 5.71 4.58
N LYS A 56 -7.52 6.80 3.82
CA LYS A 56 -6.50 7.81 4.10
C LYS A 56 -6.68 8.38 5.51
N LYS A 57 -7.91 8.75 5.89
CA LYS A 57 -8.22 9.23 7.24
C LYS A 57 -7.91 8.17 8.32
N TYR A 58 -8.27 6.90 8.08
CA TYR A 58 -7.98 5.80 9.01
C TYR A 58 -6.48 5.64 9.23
N ILE A 59 -5.70 5.57 8.15
CA ILE A 59 -4.23 5.47 8.20
C ILE A 59 -3.62 6.65 8.94
N THR A 60 -4.03 7.88 8.61
CA THR A 60 -3.47 9.09 9.24
C THR A 60 -3.88 9.26 10.71
N THR A 61 -5.11 8.88 11.06
CA THR A 61 -5.60 8.99 12.45
C THR A 61 -5.02 7.87 13.32
N ASP A 62 -4.78 6.70 12.72
CA ASP A 62 -4.36 5.46 13.37
C ASP A 62 -5.00 5.22 14.74
N PRO A 63 -6.35 5.21 14.82
CA PRO A 63 -7.06 5.24 16.11
C PRO A 63 -6.80 4.01 16.98
N MET A 64 -6.33 2.91 16.37
CA MET A 64 -6.03 1.66 17.03
C MET A 64 -4.53 1.36 17.11
N GLY A 65 -3.66 2.25 16.61
CA GLY A 65 -2.21 2.02 16.58
C GLY A 65 -1.79 0.82 15.73
N LEU A 66 -2.60 0.45 14.71
CA LEU A 66 -2.38 -0.73 13.89
C LEU A 66 -1.59 -0.44 12.62
N VAL A 67 -1.49 0.84 12.24
CA VAL A 67 -0.92 1.24 10.94
C VAL A 67 0.52 1.71 11.09
N HIS A 68 0.81 2.44 12.16
CA HIS A 68 2.15 2.91 12.49
C HIS A 68 2.71 2.12 13.67
N THR A 69 2.78 0.80 13.54
CA THR A 69 3.52 -0.04 14.49
C THR A 69 5.01 0.26 14.30
N SER A 70 5.53 1.25 15.03
CA SER A 70 6.95 1.30 15.34
C SER A 70 7.32 -0.01 16.04
N ASP A 71 8.51 -0.57 15.79
CA ASP A 71 9.04 -1.85 16.31
C ASP A 71 8.98 -2.03 17.85
N ALA A 72 7.79 -2.01 18.42
CA ALA A 72 7.52 -2.17 19.83
C ALA A 72 6.92 -3.56 20.04
N SER A 73 7.83 -4.49 20.35
CA SER A 73 7.69 -5.68 21.21
C SER A 73 6.32 -6.41 21.26
N PRO A 74 6.29 -7.75 21.09
CA PRO A 74 5.07 -8.54 21.21
C PRO A 74 4.66 -8.58 22.68
N THR A 75 3.81 -7.66 23.11
CA THR A 75 3.11 -7.80 24.39
C THR A 75 1.71 -7.24 24.23
N LEU A 76 0.95 -7.86 23.32
CA LEU A 76 -0.50 -7.79 23.39
C LEU A 76 -0.92 -8.39 24.72
N ALA A 77 -1.33 -7.50 25.62
CA ALA A 77 -1.90 -7.83 26.91
C ALA A 77 -3.01 -8.86 26.75
N ILE A 78 -2.83 -10.00 27.42
CA ILE A 78 -3.88 -10.98 27.65
C ILE A 78 -4.86 -10.29 28.62
N ALA A 79 -6.00 -9.83 28.13
CA ALA A 79 -7.09 -9.43 28.99
C ALA A 79 -7.76 -10.71 29.53
N SER A 80 -7.74 -10.85 30.86
CA SER A 80 -8.50 -11.84 31.65
C SER A 80 -9.91 -11.35 31.94
#